data_AF-A0A941PGT5-F1
#
_entry.id   AF-A0A941PGT5-F1
#
_cell.length_a   1.000
_cell.length_b   1.000
_cell.length_c   1.000
_cell.angle_alpha   90.00
_cell.angle_beta   90.00
_cell.angle_gamma   90.00
#
_symmetry.space_group_name_H-M   'P 1'
#
loop_
_entity.id
_entity.type
_entity.pdbx_description
1 polymer ?
#
loop_
_entity_poly.entity_id
_entity_poly.type
_entity_poly.pdbx_seq_one_letter_code
_entity_poly.pdbx_strand_id
1 'polypeptide(L)'
;MDNQLERINPLQAHQERQSELTELTEQMLHSYEALKSAYQEQGEKLKELNTSVIHYKQQSSYWEWQFNQIKSRQEELEAELEELKGKLRKREKQIFGNKSEKTPSHSEQQSEEKKSLKKRGQQPENDSPARRDYPDLPEVEEVVELTDKENYCFCCGLKYQELSGTEDSEVLEIIDVQAYRRRICRKRYKRQC
;
A
#
# COMPACT_ATOMS: atom_id res chain seq x y z
N MET A 1 -6.90 28.08 -119.95
CA MET A 1 -6.72 28.34 -118.51
C MET A 1 -7.25 27.11 -117.80
N ASP A 2 -6.34 26.16 -117.64
CA ASP A 2 -6.59 24.76 -117.40
C ASP A 2 -7.24 24.50 -116.05
N ASN A 3 -8.40 23.83 -116.09
CA ASN A 3 -9.09 23.32 -114.92
C ASN A 3 -8.68 21.83 -114.77
N GLN A 4 -7.49 21.60 -114.23
CA GLN A 4 -7.01 20.26 -113.89
C GLN A 4 -7.64 19.85 -112.55
N LEU A 5 -8.75 19.11 -112.64
CA LEU A 5 -9.25 18.33 -111.52
C LEU A 5 -8.25 17.21 -111.23
N GLU A 6 -7.44 17.39 -110.18
CA GLU A 6 -6.56 16.36 -109.62
C GLU A 6 -7.38 15.12 -109.23
N ARG A 7 -7.36 14.09 -110.08
CA ARG A 7 -7.93 12.78 -109.75
C ARG A 7 -6.96 12.09 -108.81
N ILE A 8 -7.18 12.24 -107.51
CA ILE A 8 -6.48 11.49 -106.46
C ILE A 8 -6.60 10.00 -106.78
N ASN A 9 -5.47 9.30 -106.81
CA ASN A 9 -5.40 7.87 -107.09
C ASN A 9 -6.09 7.09 -105.95
N PRO A 10 -7.14 6.30 -106.22
CA PRO A 10 -7.94 5.63 -105.18
C PRO A 10 -7.11 4.68 -104.29
N LEU A 11 -5.98 4.19 -104.79
CA LEU A 11 -5.05 3.37 -104.01
C LEU A 11 -4.29 4.19 -102.95
N GLN A 12 -3.89 5.42 -103.27
CA GLN A 12 -3.22 6.32 -102.32
C GLN A 12 -4.18 6.74 -101.21
N ALA A 13 -5.40 7.13 -101.56
CA ALA A 13 -6.43 7.48 -100.58
C ALA A 13 -6.87 6.29 -99.68
N HIS A 14 -6.71 5.05 -100.14
CA HIS A 14 -6.94 3.87 -99.30
C HIS A 14 -5.76 3.62 -98.34
N GLN A 15 -4.53 3.79 -98.81
CA GLN A 15 -3.33 3.66 -97.98
C GLN A 15 -3.28 4.74 -96.88
N GLU A 16 -3.62 5.99 -97.20
CA GLU A 16 -3.71 7.09 -96.23
C GLU A 16 -4.76 6.81 -95.16
N ARG A 17 -5.95 6.33 -95.54
CA ARG A 17 -6.98 5.91 -94.57
C ARG A 17 -6.52 4.73 -93.71
N GLN A 18 -5.74 3.81 -94.27
CA GLN A 18 -5.18 2.71 -93.49
C GLN A 18 -4.13 3.20 -92.49
N SER A 19 -3.26 4.15 -92.87
CA SER A 19 -2.28 4.74 -91.93
C SER A 19 -2.97 5.53 -90.82
N GLU A 20 -4.00 6.32 -91.16
CA GLU A 20 -4.80 7.06 -90.16
C GLU A 20 -5.48 6.10 -89.17
N LEU A 21 -6.04 5.00 -89.66
CA LEU A 21 -6.65 3.97 -88.80
C LEU A 21 -5.61 3.29 -87.91
N THR A 22 -4.41 2.98 -88.42
CA THR A 22 -3.36 2.39 -87.60
C THR A 22 -2.87 3.36 -86.52
N GLU A 23 -2.64 4.63 -86.86
CA GLU A 23 -2.26 5.66 -85.92
C GLU A 23 -3.31 5.83 -84.81
N LEU A 24 -4.59 5.83 -85.19
CA LEU A 24 -5.68 5.91 -84.21
C LEU A 24 -5.73 4.67 -83.31
N THR A 25 -5.50 3.47 -83.84
CA THR A 25 -5.43 2.26 -82.99
C THR A 25 -4.22 2.27 -82.06
N GLU A 26 -3.07 2.77 -82.50
CA GLU A 26 -1.87 2.92 -81.67
C GLU A 26 -2.10 3.94 -80.56
N GLN A 27 -2.71 5.09 -80.86
CA GLN A 27 -3.11 6.09 -79.86
C GLN A 27 -4.10 5.50 -78.84
N MET A 28 -5.08 4.73 -79.30
CA MET A 28 -6.05 4.07 -78.43
C MET A 28 -5.37 3.02 -77.53
N LEU A 29 -4.46 2.20 -78.06
CA LEU A 29 -3.69 1.23 -77.28
C LEU A 29 -2.81 1.93 -76.22
N HIS A 30 -2.10 2.98 -76.61
CA HIS A 30 -1.29 3.76 -75.68
C HIS A 30 -2.14 4.36 -74.56
N SER A 31 -3.31 4.91 -74.89
CA SER A 31 -4.24 5.45 -73.88
C SER A 31 -4.76 4.37 -72.93
N TYR A 32 -5.04 3.17 -73.45
CA TYR A 32 -5.48 2.03 -72.66
C TYR A 32 -4.39 1.52 -71.71
N GLU A 33 -3.15 1.43 -72.19
CA GLU A 33 -1.99 1.06 -71.37
C GLU A 33 -1.74 2.06 -70.25
N ALA A 34 -1.82 3.36 -70.56
CA ALA A 34 -1.69 4.44 -69.56
C ALA A 34 -2.82 4.40 -68.51
N LEU A 35 -4.06 4.14 -68.93
CA LEU A 35 -5.17 3.95 -67.99
C LEU A 35 -4.94 2.72 -67.12
N LYS A 36 -4.53 1.61 -67.71
CA LYS A 36 -4.26 0.35 -67.00
C LYS A 36 -3.16 0.52 -65.95
N SER A 37 -2.07 1.21 -66.27
CA SER A 37 -1.02 1.48 -65.28
C SER A 37 -1.52 2.39 -64.16
N ALA A 38 -2.27 3.44 -64.46
CA ALA A 38 -2.85 4.32 -63.46
C ALA A 38 -3.80 3.58 -62.49
N TYR A 39 -4.63 2.65 -62.99
CA TYR A 39 -5.47 1.80 -62.14
C TYR A 39 -4.64 0.87 -61.24
N GLN A 40 -3.54 0.32 -61.75
CA GLN A 40 -2.65 -0.51 -60.95
C GLN A 40 -2.01 0.30 -59.82
N GLU A 41 -1.49 1.50 -60.11
CA GLU A 41 -0.92 2.40 -59.12
C GLU A 41 -1.94 2.80 -58.04
N GLN A 42 -3.18 3.08 -58.43
CA GLN A 42 -4.26 3.36 -57.48
C GLN A 42 -4.55 2.15 -56.60
N GLY A 43 -4.55 0.95 -57.17
CA GLY A 43 -4.73 -0.30 -56.43
C GLY A 43 -3.62 -0.55 -55.40
N GLU A 44 -2.37 -0.22 -55.73
CA GLU A 44 -1.24 -0.30 -54.79
C GLU A 44 -1.37 0.72 -53.65
N LYS A 45 -1.70 1.98 -53.97
CA LYS A 45 -1.96 3.02 -52.97
C LYS A 45 -3.08 2.63 -52.00
N LEU A 46 -4.16 2.01 -52.50
CA LEU A 46 -5.25 1.53 -51.66
C LEU A 46 -4.81 0.40 -50.72
N LYS A 47 -3.93 -0.50 -51.19
CA LYS A 47 -3.36 -1.57 -50.34
C LYS A 47 -2.50 -0.98 -49.23
N GLU A 48 -1.62 -0.03 -49.55
CA GLU A 48 -0.79 0.68 -48.57
C GLU A 48 -1.63 1.45 -47.55
N LEU A 49 -2.67 2.14 -48.01
CA LEU A 49 -3.59 2.82 -47.11
C LEU A 49 -4.29 1.82 -46.19
N ASN A 50 -4.75 0.68 -46.72
CA ASN A 50 -5.43 -0.32 -45.91
C ASN A 50 -4.51 -0.95 -44.86
N THR A 51 -3.24 -1.23 -45.19
CA THR A 51 -2.27 -1.73 -44.20
C THR A 51 -2.02 -0.71 -43.10
N SER A 52 -1.92 0.57 -43.45
CA SER A 52 -1.79 1.66 -42.46
C SER A 52 -3.01 1.74 -41.53
N VAL A 53 -4.24 1.62 -42.06
CA VAL A 53 -5.48 1.65 -41.27
C VAL A 53 -5.56 0.48 -40.31
N ILE A 54 -5.20 -0.74 -40.77
CA ILE A 54 -5.15 -1.93 -39.92
C ILE A 54 -4.16 -1.72 -38.77
N HIS A 55 -2.97 -1.20 -39.08
CA HIS A 55 -1.95 -0.91 -38.08
C HIS A 55 -2.45 0.10 -37.03
N TYR A 56 -3.03 1.23 -37.45
CA TYR A 56 -3.56 2.23 -36.51
C TYR A 56 -4.71 1.69 -35.67
N LYS A 57 -5.58 0.84 -36.24
CA LYS A 57 -6.65 0.17 -35.49
C LYS A 57 -6.09 -0.74 -34.40
N GLN A 58 -5.07 -1.54 -34.72
CA GLN A 58 -4.39 -2.40 -33.75
C GLN A 58 -3.75 -1.57 -32.63
N GLN A 59 -3.06 -0.48 -32.97
CA GLN A 59 -2.49 0.43 -31.99
C GLN A 59 -3.57 1.04 -31.09
N SER A 60 -4.69 1.51 -31.66
CA SER A 60 -5.81 2.06 -30.89
C SER A 60 -6.36 1.05 -29.89
N SER A 61 -6.64 -0.19 -30.34
CA SER A 61 -7.12 -1.25 -29.47
C SER A 61 -6.12 -1.63 -28.37
N TYR A 62 -4.82 -1.63 -28.67
CA TYR A 62 -3.77 -1.86 -27.68
C TYR A 62 -3.77 -0.80 -26.58
N TRP A 63 -3.82 0.48 -26.97
CA TRP A 63 -3.83 1.58 -26.01
C TRP A 63 -5.11 1.63 -25.19
N GLU A 64 -6.26 1.31 -25.78
CA GLU A 64 -7.53 1.19 -25.06
C GLU A 64 -7.47 0.08 -24.01
N TRP A 65 -6.91 -1.08 -24.36
CA TRP A 65 -6.70 -2.17 -23.41
C TRP A 65 -5.76 -1.77 -22.27
N GLN A 66 -4.60 -1.20 -22.59
CA GLN A 66 -3.63 -0.71 -21.59
C GLN A 66 -4.25 0.34 -20.66
N PHE A 67 -5.00 1.28 -21.22
CA PHE A 67 -5.67 2.33 -20.45
C PHE A 67 -6.69 1.75 -19.48
N ASN A 68 -7.50 0.79 -19.92
CA ASN A 68 -8.48 0.13 -19.05
C ASN A 68 -7.80 -0.64 -17.90
N GLN A 69 -6.66 -1.29 -18.16
CA GLN A 69 -5.87 -1.96 -17.10
C GLN A 69 -5.32 -0.96 -16.09
N ILE A 70 -4.71 0.13 -16.56
CA ILE A 70 -4.16 1.18 -15.68
C ILE A 70 -5.28 1.83 -14.86
N LYS A 71 -6.43 2.11 -15.48
CA LYS A 71 -7.60 2.68 -14.82
C LYS A 71 -8.12 1.76 -13.71
N SER A 72 -8.30 0.47 -14.01
CA SER A 72 -8.72 -0.52 -13.00
C SER A 72 -7.75 -0.57 -11.81
N ARG A 73 -6.44 -0.61 -12.09
CA ARG A 73 -5.41 -0.59 -11.04
C ARG A 73 -5.43 0.71 -10.23
N GLN A 74 -5.68 1.85 -10.86
CA GLN A 74 -5.77 3.13 -10.17
C GLN A 74 -6.99 3.15 -9.24
N GLU A 75 -8.14 2.67 -9.69
CA GLU A 75 -9.35 2.55 -8.86
C GLU A 75 -9.13 1.62 -7.65
N GLU A 76 -8.46 0.48 -7.84
CA GLU A 76 -8.08 -0.43 -6.75
C GLU A 76 -7.16 0.25 -5.72
N LEU A 77 -6.11 0.92 -6.19
CA LEU A 77 -5.17 1.64 -5.32
C LEU A 77 -5.84 2.80 -4.57
N GLU A 78 -6.76 3.53 -5.22
CA GLU A 78 -7.52 4.60 -4.59
C GLU A 78 -8.44 4.05 -3.48
N ALA A 79 -9.10 2.91 -3.72
CA ALA A 79 -9.91 2.22 -2.71
C ALA A 79 -9.06 1.75 -1.52
N GLU A 80 -7.89 1.13 -1.77
CA GLU A 80 -6.95 0.73 -0.72
C GLU A 80 -6.47 1.94 0.11
N LEU A 81 -6.14 3.06 -0.56
CA LEU A 81 -5.74 4.29 0.11
C LEU A 81 -6.87 4.84 0.99
N GLU A 82 -8.11 4.82 0.52
CA GLU A 82 -9.26 5.25 1.32
C GLU A 82 -9.47 4.35 2.55
N GLU A 83 -9.39 3.04 2.37
CA GLU A 83 -9.50 2.08 3.47
C GLU A 83 -8.39 2.29 4.51
N LEU A 84 -7.14 2.43 4.07
CA LEU A 84 -5.99 2.67 4.95
C LEU A 84 -6.11 4.01 5.68
N LYS A 85 -6.53 5.08 4.99
CA LYS A 85 -6.83 6.37 5.63
C LYS A 85 -7.94 6.25 6.67
N GLY A 86 -8.98 5.47 6.38
CA GLY A 86 -10.05 5.16 7.33
C GLY A 86 -9.53 4.42 8.57
N LYS A 87 -8.69 3.39 8.38
CA LYS A 87 -8.04 2.65 9.47
C LYS A 87 -7.16 3.55 10.33
N LEU A 88 -6.38 4.45 9.71
CA LEU A 88 -5.55 5.43 10.43
C LEU A 88 -6.42 6.36 11.30
N ARG A 89 -7.46 6.99 10.72
CA ARG A 89 -8.40 7.84 11.49
C ARG A 89 -9.01 7.10 12.67
N LYS A 90 -9.42 5.84 12.48
CA LYS A 90 -9.97 5.00 13.54
C LYS A 90 -8.95 4.75 14.66
N ARG A 91 -7.70 4.41 14.30
CA ARG A 91 -6.61 4.17 15.26
C ARG A 91 -6.24 5.44 16.02
N GLU A 92 -6.11 6.56 15.33
CA GLU A 92 -5.89 7.88 15.95
C GLU A 92 -6.99 8.21 16.95
N LYS A 93 -8.26 8.01 16.58
CA LYS A 93 -9.39 8.20 17.50
C LYS A 93 -9.33 7.27 18.72
N GLN A 94 -8.91 6.01 18.55
CA GLN A 94 -8.77 5.08 19.69
C GLN A 94 -7.65 5.50 20.65
N ILE A 95 -6.50 5.94 20.11
CA ILE A 95 -5.33 6.33 20.91
C ILE A 95 -5.54 7.68 21.59
N PHE A 96 -6.10 8.66 20.87
CA PHE A 96 -6.20 10.05 21.34
C PHE A 96 -7.61 10.44 21.81
N GLY A 97 -8.67 9.76 21.34
CA GLY A 97 -10.04 10.06 21.74
C GLY A 97 -10.38 9.66 23.17
N ASN A 98 -9.79 8.56 23.68
CA ASN A 98 -9.97 8.14 25.08
C ASN A 98 -9.21 9.02 26.08
N LYS A 99 -8.25 9.84 25.65
CA LYS A 99 -7.57 10.81 26.53
C LYS A 99 -8.40 12.06 26.81
N SER A 100 -9.57 12.19 26.17
CA SER A 100 -10.53 13.28 26.41
C SER A 100 -11.63 12.78 27.36
N GLU A 101 -11.31 12.61 28.64
CA GLU A 101 -12.31 12.58 29.71
C GLU A 101 -13.05 13.94 29.75
N LYS A 102 -14.12 14.09 28.97
CA LYS A 102 -15.08 15.17 29.15
C LYS A 102 -16.11 14.68 30.16
N THR A 103 -16.03 15.25 31.36
CA THR A 103 -17.11 15.22 32.36
C THR A 103 -18.42 15.72 31.72
N PRO A 104 -19.57 15.04 31.92
CA PRO A 104 -20.84 15.57 31.41
C PRO A 104 -21.25 16.78 32.24
N SER A 105 -21.41 17.94 31.59
CA SER A 105 -22.02 19.11 32.20
C SER A 105 -23.51 18.86 32.39
N HIS A 106 -23.93 18.63 33.63
CA HIS A 106 -25.34 18.55 34.00
C HIS A 106 -25.99 19.92 33.79
N SER A 107 -27.06 19.98 33.00
CA SER A 107 -27.84 21.21 32.79
C SER A 107 -28.49 21.67 34.09
N GLU A 108 -28.34 22.97 34.37
CA GLU A 108 -28.88 23.69 35.51
C GLU A 108 -30.41 23.63 35.53
N GLN A 109 -30.99 23.14 36.63
CA GLN A 109 -32.24 23.61 37.22
C GLN A 109 -32.46 22.93 38.57
N GLN A 110 -32.08 23.61 39.65
CA GLN A 110 -32.93 23.91 40.81
C GLN A 110 -32.07 24.48 41.94
N SER A 111 -32.49 25.65 42.40
CA SER A 111 -32.05 26.32 43.61
C SER A 111 -32.30 25.46 44.83
N GLU A 112 -31.27 25.23 45.65
CA GLU A 112 -31.33 25.34 47.12
C GLU A 112 -29.95 25.08 47.73
N GLU A 113 -29.57 26.01 48.62
CA GLU A 113 -28.41 26.00 49.52
C GLU A 113 -27.04 25.77 48.88
N LYS A 114 -26.22 26.84 48.84
CA LYS A 114 -24.78 26.77 48.59
C LYS A 114 -24.09 25.98 49.73
N LYS A 115 -24.22 24.66 49.72
CA LYS A 115 -23.28 23.78 50.41
C LYS A 115 -21.92 24.09 49.81
N SER A 116 -20.99 24.55 50.65
CA SER A 116 -19.63 24.87 50.24
C SER A 116 -19.11 23.69 49.40
N LEU A 117 -18.82 23.96 48.14
CA LEU A 117 -18.27 22.97 47.23
C LEU A 117 -16.93 22.52 47.86
N LYS A 118 -16.91 21.32 48.42
CA LYS A 118 -15.70 20.73 49.00
C LYS A 118 -14.60 20.81 47.94
N LYS A 119 -13.41 21.26 48.34
CA LYS A 119 -12.27 21.37 47.41
C LYS A 119 -12.04 19.98 46.80
N ARG A 120 -11.78 19.90 45.49
CA ARG A 120 -11.37 18.64 44.87
C ARG A 120 -10.07 18.15 45.51
N GLY A 121 -9.99 16.84 45.81
CA GLY A 121 -8.85 16.22 46.50
C GLY A 121 -9.19 15.72 47.91
N GLN A 122 -8.23 15.07 48.56
CA GLN A 122 -8.37 14.60 49.94
C GLN A 122 -8.65 15.80 50.86
N GLN A 123 -9.70 15.69 51.69
CA GLN A 123 -10.03 16.74 52.64
C GLN A 123 -9.08 16.65 53.84
N PRO A 124 -8.66 17.79 54.41
CA PRO A 124 -7.71 17.82 55.53
C PRO A 124 -8.21 17.13 56.81
N GLU A 125 -9.53 16.97 56.95
CA GLU A 125 -10.17 16.29 58.09
C GLU A 125 -10.44 14.80 57.83
N ASN A 126 -10.11 14.30 56.64
CA ASN A 126 -10.27 12.88 56.30
C ASN A 126 -8.92 12.17 56.40
N ASP A 127 -8.86 11.17 57.27
CA ASP A 127 -7.75 10.23 57.32
C ASP A 127 -7.54 9.58 55.95
N SER A 128 -6.28 9.42 55.57
CA SER A 128 -5.92 8.68 54.36
C SER A 128 -6.45 7.25 54.48
N PRO A 129 -6.89 6.63 53.36
CA PRO A 129 -7.18 5.20 53.36
C PRO A 129 -5.97 4.45 53.93
N ALA A 130 -6.22 3.62 54.94
CA ALA A 130 -5.16 2.78 55.52
C ALA A 130 -4.56 1.89 54.42
N ARG A 131 -3.27 1.59 54.55
CA ARG A 131 -2.64 0.56 53.72
C ARG A 131 -3.43 -0.74 53.92
N ARG A 132 -3.68 -1.46 52.82
CA ARG A 132 -4.39 -2.73 52.89
C ARG A 132 -3.43 -3.79 53.43
N ASP A 133 -3.75 -4.32 54.60
CA ASP A 133 -3.00 -5.41 55.21
C ASP A 133 -3.49 -6.75 54.65
N TYR A 134 -2.57 -7.71 54.53
CA TYR A 134 -2.81 -9.05 53.97
C TYR A 134 -2.43 -10.16 54.96
N PRO A 135 -3.01 -10.20 56.18
CA PRO A 135 -2.62 -11.17 57.21
C PRO A 135 -2.97 -12.62 56.85
N ASP A 136 -3.92 -12.83 55.94
CA ASP A 136 -4.40 -14.15 55.54
C ASP A 136 -3.58 -14.79 54.41
N LEU A 137 -2.56 -14.09 53.88
CA LEU A 137 -1.69 -14.65 52.85
C LEU A 137 -0.66 -15.61 53.46
N PRO A 138 -0.30 -16.70 52.76
CA PRO A 138 0.77 -17.58 53.22
C PRO A 138 2.12 -16.84 53.19
N GLU A 139 2.78 -16.77 54.34
CA GLU A 139 4.10 -16.18 54.50
C GLU A 139 5.21 -17.21 54.22
N VAL A 140 6.25 -16.79 53.49
CA VAL A 140 7.46 -17.59 53.25
C VAL A 140 8.65 -16.75 53.71
N GLU A 141 9.24 -17.14 54.83
CA GLU A 141 10.43 -16.47 55.38
C GLU A 141 11.67 -16.80 54.54
N GLU A 142 12.36 -15.78 54.03
CA GLU A 142 13.67 -15.89 53.39
C GLU A 142 14.72 -15.14 54.22
N VAL A 143 15.67 -15.88 54.80
CA VAL A 143 16.80 -15.29 55.53
C VAL A 143 17.93 -15.00 54.53
N VAL A 144 18.24 -13.72 54.35
CA VAL A 144 19.32 -13.27 53.47
C VAL A 144 20.58 -13.01 54.28
N GLU A 145 21.59 -13.87 54.11
CA GLU A 145 22.90 -13.71 54.73
C GLU A 145 23.92 -13.10 53.74
N LEU A 146 24.87 -12.32 54.26
CA LEU A 146 25.98 -11.82 53.46
C LEU A 146 26.84 -12.99 52.96
N THR A 147 27.20 -12.97 51.68
CA THR A 147 28.11 -14.00 51.14
C THR A 147 29.50 -13.91 51.78
N ASP A 148 30.25 -15.01 51.76
CA ASP A 148 31.61 -15.07 52.36
C ASP A 148 32.55 -13.96 51.87
N LYS A 149 32.34 -13.42 50.66
CA LYS A 149 33.18 -12.34 50.11
C LYS A 149 32.75 -10.95 50.58
N GLU A 150 31.47 -10.79 50.88
CA GLU A 150 30.85 -9.52 51.29
C GLU A 150 30.88 -9.35 52.82
N ASN A 151 31.12 -10.44 53.56
CA ASN A 151 31.18 -10.45 55.02
C ASN A 151 32.51 -9.91 55.61
N TYR A 152 33.26 -9.11 54.85
CA TYR A 152 34.54 -8.52 55.28
C TYR A 152 34.59 -7.03 54.98
N CYS A 153 35.13 -6.25 55.92
CA CYS A 153 35.30 -4.82 55.73
C CYS A 153 36.35 -4.51 54.66
N PHE A 154 35.99 -3.71 53.65
CA PHE A 154 36.90 -3.33 52.57
C PHE A 154 38.14 -2.53 53.03
N CYS A 155 38.04 -1.81 54.16
CA CYS A 155 39.13 -0.98 54.68
C CYS A 155 40.16 -1.78 55.52
N CYS A 156 39.69 -2.71 56.37
CA CYS A 156 40.54 -3.41 57.34
C CYS A 156 40.56 -4.94 57.22
N GLY A 157 39.72 -5.53 56.36
CA GLY A 157 39.68 -6.96 56.09
C GLY A 157 39.15 -7.83 57.23
N LEU A 158 38.63 -7.23 58.30
CA LEU A 158 38.01 -7.96 59.41
C LEU A 158 36.59 -8.38 59.07
N LYS A 159 36.19 -9.57 59.58
CA LYS A 159 34.83 -10.10 59.39
C LYS A 159 33.82 -9.23 60.15
N TYR A 160 32.66 -8.98 59.55
CA TYR A 160 31.59 -8.29 60.27
C TYR A 160 31.04 -9.16 61.40
N GLN A 161 30.69 -8.53 62.52
CA GLN A 161 30.02 -9.18 63.63
C GLN A 161 28.52 -9.09 63.41
N GLU A 162 27.81 -10.20 63.62
CA GLU A 162 26.36 -10.24 63.56
C GLU A 162 25.76 -9.38 64.69
N LEU A 163 24.83 -8.50 64.34
CA LEU A 163 24.09 -7.68 65.29
C LEU A 163 22.84 -8.44 65.75
N SER A 164 22.37 -8.18 66.98
CA SER A 164 21.12 -8.77 67.47
C SER A 164 19.91 -8.05 66.85
N GLY A 165 19.18 -8.74 65.97
CA GLY A 165 17.97 -8.26 65.30
C GLY A 165 18.04 -8.46 63.79
N THR A 166 16.89 -8.35 63.13
CA THR A 166 16.77 -8.45 61.67
C THR A 166 16.15 -7.18 61.13
N GLU A 167 16.56 -6.78 59.91
CA GLU A 167 15.88 -5.73 59.16
C GLU A 167 14.82 -6.40 58.27
N ASP A 168 13.59 -6.43 58.75
CA ASP A 168 12.51 -7.15 58.08
C ASP A 168 11.94 -6.33 56.93
N SER A 169 11.73 -6.96 55.77
CA SER A 169 11.11 -6.35 54.59
C SER A 169 10.12 -7.32 53.95
N GLU A 170 8.90 -6.85 53.71
CA GLU A 170 7.82 -7.65 53.13
C GLU A 170 7.67 -7.37 51.63
N VAL A 171 7.62 -8.42 50.81
CA VAL A 171 7.31 -8.32 49.37
C VAL A 171 6.03 -9.11 49.07
N LEU A 172 4.99 -8.41 48.63
CA LEU A 172 3.71 -9.01 48.24
C LEU A 172 3.77 -9.51 46.79
N GLU A 173 4.10 -10.78 46.60
CA GLU A 173 4.05 -11.45 45.31
C GLU A 173 2.63 -11.98 45.02
N ILE A 174 1.83 -11.21 44.27
CA ILE A 174 0.49 -11.65 43.82
C ILE A 174 0.66 -12.51 42.56
N ILE A 175 0.87 -13.82 42.74
CA ILE A 175 1.10 -14.78 41.66
C ILE A 175 -0.24 -15.37 41.19
N ASP A 176 -0.89 -14.68 40.26
CA ASP A 176 -1.98 -15.24 39.46
C ASP A 176 -1.82 -14.86 37.97
N VAL A 177 -0.75 -15.33 37.32
CA VAL A 177 -0.74 -15.50 35.85
C VAL A 177 0.06 -16.77 35.47
N GLN A 178 -0.70 -17.83 35.15
CA GLN A 178 -0.38 -19.02 34.33
C GLN A 178 0.76 -19.97 34.77
N ALA A 179 0.37 -21.22 35.01
CA ALA A 179 1.29 -22.32 35.33
C ALA A 179 2.21 -22.67 34.14
N TYR A 180 3.49 -22.89 34.43
CA TYR A 180 4.46 -23.45 33.50
C TYR A 180 5.23 -24.62 34.14
N ARG A 181 5.72 -25.54 33.30
CA ARG A 181 6.45 -26.73 33.73
C ARG A 181 7.96 -26.50 33.69
N ARG A 182 8.61 -26.47 34.85
CA ARG A 182 10.08 -26.54 34.95
C ARG A 182 10.56 -27.98 34.91
N ARG A 183 11.50 -28.29 34.01
CA ARG A 183 12.23 -29.57 33.99
C ARG A 183 13.69 -29.30 34.35
N ILE A 184 14.11 -29.80 35.52
CA ILE A 184 15.49 -29.61 36.03
C ILE A 184 16.25 -30.92 35.85
N CYS A 185 17.25 -30.92 34.97
CA CYS A 185 18.16 -32.04 34.76
C CYS A 185 19.49 -31.77 35.47
N ARG A 186 19.70 -32.40 36.62
CA ARG A 186 20.96 -32.29 37.37
C ARG A 186 21.98 -33.30 36.85
N LYS A 187 23.21 -32.84 36.57
CA LYS A 187 24.31 -33.73 36.17
C LYS A 187 24.69 -34.64 37.35
N ARG A 188 24.91 -35.92 37.05
CA ARG A 188 25.39 -36.90 38.03
C ARG A 188 26.90 -37.01 37.91
N TYR A 189 27.58 -36.99 39.05
CA TYR A 189 29.02 -37.17 39.15
C TYR A 189 29.31 -38.41 39.99
N LYS A 190 30.35 -39.16 39.64
CA LYS A 190 30.84 -40.29 40.42
C LYS A 190 32.11 -39.86 41.14
N ARG A 191 32.21 -40.19 42.42
CA ARG A 191 33.43 -39.95 43.21
C ARG A 191 34.55 -40.84 42.65
N GLN A 192 35.68 -40.23 42.33
CA GLN A 192 36.94 -40.97 42.28
C GLN A 192 37.46 -40.96 43.71
N CYS A 193 37.56 -42.16 44.28
CA CYS A 193 38.48 -42.43 45.38
C CYS A 193 39.86 -41.83 45.09
#